data_AF-A0A087UMK3-F1
#
_entry.id   AF-A0A087UMK3-F1
#
_cell.length_a   1.000
_cell.length_b   1.000
_cell.length_c   1.000
_cell.angle_alpha   90.00
_cell.angle_beta   90.00
_cell.angle_gamma   90.00
#
_symmetry.space_group_name_H-M   'P 1'
#
loop_
_entity.id
_entity.type
_entity.pdbx_description
1 polymer ?
#
loop_
_entity_poly.entity_id
_entity_poly.type
_entity_poly.pdbx_seq_one_letter_code
_entity_poly.pdbx_strand_id
1 'polypeptide(L)'
;MELLYCFFILSFIQMTVGSIVNLRKTHLSKILQNYDSSLRPHRLGTADSPTQINVNLFISDIFDVNDKSMDFTIQMYLREIWEDPRLRYPDPEGIVQSIPLNSISKIWTPDLFFNEREGSFHHVQRPNRFARIFSNGKVSFNSRLKLKMYCPMDFKYFPFDRQICSFELESYGFETKDVTLKWIEGNPIQVNSRLHVSNYLLEDFVAGYCDKPTKYGHGCLSIKLLLKRQYGYYLTQIFVPFVTIVAVSWLSLWLDARAVILRLSLIVILLFMMIMINFGMQPLLPPSSYTKAIDIWIAVCIALVFATFLQFILVNQLARRERRARISENHLTKNGVAASGDIKNIFKVKTILEKCANHCIPLSKKIDFLSRVLFPVAFVIFNCIFWFTYIKGRDS
;
A
#
# COMPACT_ATOMS: atom_id res chain seq x y z
N MET A 1 -41.12 13.88 -52.09
CA MET A 1 -39.81 14.16 -52.71
C MET A 1 -38.66 13.83 -51.76
N GLU A 2 -38.64 14.38 -50.55
CA GLU A 2 -37.56 14.11 -49.57
C GLU A 2 -37.45 12.64 -49.12
N LEU A 3 -38.58 11.94 -48.89
CA LEU A 3 -38.59 10.51 -48.54
C LEU A 3 -37.99 9.60 -49.64
N LEU A 4 -38.19 9.95 -50.91
CA LEU A 4 -37.63 9.18 -52.03
C LEU A 4 -36.12 9.39 -52.13
N TYR A 5 -35.66 10.63 -51.92
CA TYR A 5 -34.24 10.99 -51.89
C TYR A 5 -33.51 10.28 -50.75
N CYS A 6 -34.11 10.24 -49.55
CA CYS A 6 -33.58 9.46 -48.43
C CYS A 6 -33.50 7.97 -48.75
N PHE A 7 -34.48 7.40 -49.45
CA PHE A 7 -34.48 5.99 -49.84
C PHE A 7 -33.36 5.65 -50.85
N PHE A 8 -33.13 6.52 -51.83
CA PHE A 8 -32.02 6.37 -52.80
C PHE A 8 -30.65 6.57 -52.15
N ILE A 9 -30.53 7.49 -51.19
CA ILE A 9 -29.28 7.69 -50.43
C ILE A 9 -29.01 6.47 -49.55
N LEU A 10 -30.03 5.95 -48.84
CA LEU A 10 -29.90 4.75 -48.01
C LEU A 10 -29.54 3.51 -48.84
N SER A 11 -30.14 3.32 -50.01
CA SER A 11 -29.83 2.18 -50.88
C SER A 11 -28.41 2.28 -51.48
N PHE A 12 -27.97 3.49 -51.84
CA PHE A 12 -26.61 3.73 -52.33
C PHE A 12 -25.55 3.53 -51.22
N ILE A 13 -25.83 4.00 -49.99
CA ILE A 13 -25.00 3.73 -48.82
C ILE A 13 -24.92 2.22 -48.55
N GLN A 14 -26.04 1.50 -48.65
CA GLN A 14 -26.07 0.05 -48.40
C GLN A 14 -25.31 -0.76 -49.47
N MET A 15 -25.37 -0.36 -50.74
CA MET A 15 -24.57 -0.94 -51.83
C MET A 15 -23.07 -0.68 -51.65
N THR A 16 -22.68 0.55 -51.32
CA THR A 16 -21.26 0.91 -51.12
C THR A 16 -20.66 0.21 -49.90
N VAL A 17 -21.39 0.15 -48.77
CA VAL A 17 -20.97 -0.60 -47.58
C VAL A 17 -20.88 -2.10 -47.86
N GLY A 18 -21.84 -2.66 -48.61
CA GLY A 18 -21.80 -4.06 -49.05
C GLY A 18 -20.58 -4.41 -49.90
N SER A 19 -20.18 -3.51 -50.79
CA SER A 19 -19.00 -3.67 -51.65
C SER A 19 -17.69 -3.72 -50.83
N ILE A 20 -17.54 -2.82 -49.85
CA ILE A 20 -16.34 -2.77 -48.98
C ILE A 20 -16.20 -4.03 -48.11
N VAL A 21 -17.31 -4.55 -47.57
CA VAL A 21 -17.31 -5.78 -46.76
C VAL A 21 -16.88 -6.98 -47.60
N ASN A 22 -17.36 -7.07 -48.84
CA ASN A 22 -16.94 -8.14 -49.76
C ASN A 22 -15.47 -8.02 -50.14
N LEU A 23 -14.99 -6.81 -50.42
CA LEU A 23 -13.57 -6.56 -50.71
C LEU A 23 -12.65 -6.99 -49.55
N ARG A 24 -13.02 -6.66 -48.31
CA ARG A 24 -12.31 -7.12 -47.10
C ARG A 24 -12.23 -8.64 -47.00
N LYS A 25 -13.34 -9.34 -47.28
CA LYS A 25 -13.39 -10.81 -47.25
C LYS A 25 -12.49 -11.41 -48.32
N THR A 26 -12.52 -10.88 -49.53
CA THR A 26 -11.69 -11.34 -50.66
C THR A 26 -10.20 -11.14 -50.41
N HIS A 27 -9.81 -9.97 -49.89
CA HIS A 27 -8.43 -9.72 -49.50
C HIS A 27 -7.99 -10.70 -48.41
N LEU A 28 -8.80 -10.86 -47.36
CA LEU A 28 -8.49 -11.75 -46.26
C LEU A 28 -8.33 -13.21 -46.69
N SER A 29 -9.24 -13.73 -47.54
CA SER A 29 -9.15 -15.11 -48.02
C SER A 29 -7.91 -15.33 -48.87
N LYS A 30 -7.54 -14.35 -49.71
CA LYS A 30 -6.35 -14.42 -50.57
C LYS A 30 -5.06 -14.42 -49.76
N ILE A 31 -4.97 -13.55 -48.74
CA ILE A 31 -3.80 -13.46 -47.86
C ILE A 31 -3.62 -14.75 -47.04
N LEU A 32 -4.70 -15.33 -46.53
CA LEU A 32 -4.64 -16.49 -45.65
C LEU A 32 -4.52 -17.84 -46.38
N GLN A 33 -4.65 -17.89 -47.71
CA GLN A 33 -4.69 -19.16 -48.46
C GLN A 33 -3.40 -20.00 -48.30
N ASN A 34 -2.24 -19.35 -48.26
CA ASN A 34 -0.92 -19.99 -48.11
C ASN A 34 -0.17 -19.47 -46.87
N TYR A 35 -0.90 -18.96 -45.89
CA TYR A 35 -0.31 -18.39 -44.68
C TYR A 35 -0.10 -19.47 -43.63
N ASP A 36 1.15 -19.67 -43.22
CA ASP A 36 1.49 -20.52 -42.07
C ASP A 36 1.66 -19.66 -40.82
N SER A 37 0.73 -19.83 -39.86
CA SER A 37 0.73 -19.14 -38.58
C SER A 37 1.73 -19.67 -37.57
N SER A 38 2.35 -20.83 -37.81
CA SER A 38 3.39 -21.38 -36.94
C SER A 38 4.74 -20.68 -37.12
N LEU A 39 4.97 -20.09 -38.30
CA LEU A 39 6.23 -19.45 -38.65
C LEU A 39 6.22 -17.96 -38.31
N ARG A 40 7.26 -17.51 -37.58
CA ARG A 40 7.44 -16.09 -37.26
C ARG A 40 7.61 -15.25 -38.54
N PRO A 41 7.10 -14.00 -38.57
CA PRO A 41 7.29 -13.09 -39.68
C PRO A 41 8.76 -12.72 -39.83
N HIS A 42 9.29 -12.85 -41.03
CA HIS A 42 10.62 -12.38 -41.39
C HIS A 42 10.52 -11.39 -42.54
N ARG A 43 11.45 -10.43 -42.59
CA ARG A 43 11.61 -9.57 -43.76
C ARG A 43 12.24 -10.37 -44.89
N LEU A 44 11.63 -10.32 -46.08
CA LEU A 44 12.18 -10.94 -47.28
C LEU A 44 13.60 -10.40 -47.53
N GLY A 45 14.59 -11.29 -47.63
CA GLY A 45 16.01 -10.94 -47.83
C GLY A 45 16.83 -10.78 -46.55
N THR A 46 16.22 -10.81 -45.36
CA THR A 46 16.93 -10.75 -44.07
C THR A 46 16.37 -11.82 -43.12
N ALA A 47 16.66 -13.09 -43.41
CA ALA A 47 16.25 -14.21 -42.56
C ALA A 47 16.77 -14.07 -41.11
N ASP A 48 17.86 -13.32 -40.91
CA ASP A 48 18.49 -13.14 -39.59
C ASP A 48 18.02 -11.90 -38.81
N SER A 49 17.10 -11.08 -39.35
CA SER A 49 16.63 -9.91 -38.60
C SER A 49 15.52 -10.28 -37.60
N PRO A 50 15.59 -9.84 -36.33
CA PRO A 50 14.55 -10.11 -35.35
C PRO A 50 13.24 -9.41 -35.73
N THR A 51 12.13 -10.08 -35.47
CA THR A 51 10.80 -9.47 -35.55
C THR A 51 10.65 -8.48 -34.40
N GLN A 52 10.53 -7.19 -34.72
CA GLN A 52 10.33 -6.16 -33.70
C GLN A 52 8.85 -6.06 -33.32
N ILE A 53 8.57 -6.19 -32.03
CA ILE A 53 7.23 -6.04 -31.45
C ILE A 53 7.22 -4.76 -30.62
N ASN A 54 6.40 -3.80 -31.05
CA ASN A 54 6.17 -2.58 -30.30
C ASN A 54 4.99 -2.76 -29.36
N VAL A 55 5.21 -2.48 -28.08
CA VAL A 55 4.26 -2.70 -27.00
C VAL A 55 3.77 -1.36 -26.45
N ASN A 56 2.47 -1.29 -26.20
CA ASN A 56 1.82 -0.22 -25.47
C ASN A 56 0.84 -0.80 -24.47
N LEU A 57 0.74 -0.17 -23.30
CA LEU A 57 -0.03 -0.65 -22.17
C LEU A 57 -0.96 0.46 -21.69
N PHE A 58 -2.24 0.14 -21.49
CA PHE A 58 -3.19 1.02 -20.84
C PHE A 58 -3.71 0.37 -19.56
N ILE A 59 -3.32 0.91 -18.41
CA ILE A 59 -3.78 0.47 -17.09
C ILE A 59 -5.17 1.05 -16.89
N SER A 60 -6.18 0.18 -16.91
CA SER A 60 -7.56 0.60 -16.66
C SER A 60 -7.85 0.69 -15.18
N ASP A 61 -7.34 -0.28 -14.41
CA ASP A 61 -7.59 -0.34 -12.98
C ASP A 61 -6.54 -1.18 -12.20
N ILE A 62 -6.41 -0.92 -10.90
CA ILE A 62 -5.58 -1.70 -9.97
C ILE A 62 -6.43 -2.00 -8.74
N PHE A 63 -6.77 -3.28 -8.58
CA PHE A 63 -7.61 -3.81 -7.52
C PHE A 63 -6.80 -4.63 -6.52
N ASP A 64 -7.40 -4.88 -5.36
CA ASP A 64 -6.98 -5.92 -4.41
C ASP A 64 -5.47 -5.93 -4.09
N VAL A 65 -4.90 -4.76 -3.78
CA VAL A 65 -3.53 -4.69 -3.23
C VAL A 65 -3.55 -5.32 -1.85
N ASN A 66 -2.97 -6.51 -1.73
CA ASN A 66 -3.04 -7.33 -0.53
C ASN A 66 -1.68 -7.39 0.16
N ASP A 67 -1.61 -6.72 1.31
CA ASP A 67 -0.38 -6.61 2.10
C ASP A 67 0.03 -7.97 2.73
N LYS A 68 -0.90 -8.91 2.91
CA LYS A 68 -0.61 -10.24 3.52
C LYS A 68 -0.01 -11.22 2.54
N SER A 69 -0.61 -11.31 1.35
CA SER A 69 -0.11 -12.18 0.28
C SER A 69 1.01 -11.53 -0.52
N MET A 70 1.26 -10.23 -0.36
CA MET A 70 2.24 -9.47 -1.14
C MET A 70 1.92 -9.54 -2.64
N ASP A 71 0.66 -9.35 -3.00
CA ASP A 71 0.22 -9.33 -4.39
C ASP A 71 -0.81 -8.23 -4.66
N PHE A 72 -1.01 -7.92 -5.93
CA PHE A 72 -2.01 -6.98 -6.40
C PHE A 72 -2.64 -7.49 -7.70
N THR A 73 -3.86 -7.07 -7.96
CA THR A 73 -4.56 -7.42 -9.19
C THR A 73 -4.62 -6.22 -10.10
N ILE A 74 -4.09 -6.33 -11.32
CA ILE A 74 -4.12 -5.27 -12.31
C ILE A 74 -5.02 -5.65 -13.48
N GLN A 75 -5.79 -4.67 -13.94
CA GLN A 75 -6.53 -4.76 -15.17
C GLN A 75 -5.97 -3.79 -16.19
N MET A 76 -5.62 -4.31 -17.35
CA MET A 76 -4.97 -3.52 -18.40
C MET A 76 -5.35 -4.00 -19.79
N TYR A 77 -5.10 -3.11 -20.76
CA TYR A 77 -5.16 -3.41 -22.17
C TYR A 77 -3.72 -3.45 -22.69
N LEU A 78 -3.34 -4.61 -23.23
CA LEU A 78 -2.06 -4.81 -23.87
C LEU A 78 -2.24 -4.65 -25.38
N ARG A 79 -1.47 -3.75 -25.97
CA ARG A 79 -1.43 -3.52 -27.41
C ARG A 79 -0.05 -3.90 -27.94
N GLU A 80 -0.04 -4.83 -28.88
CA GLU A 80 1.15 -5.32 -29.55
C GLU A 80 1.06 -4.95 -31.04
N ILE A 81 2.17 -4.45 -31.58
CA ILE A 81 2.24 -4.02 -32.98
C ILE A 81 3.51 -4.60 -33.59
N TRP A 82 3.34 -5.44 -34.62
CA TRP A 82 4.44 -5.98 -35.41
C TRP A 82 4.14 -5.81 -36.90
N GLU A 83 5.15 -6.09 -37.74
CA GLU A 83 5.04 -6.07 -39.19
C GLU A 83 5.16 -7.50 -39.73
N ASP A 84 4.17 -7.95 -40.50
CA ASP A 84 4.20 -9.20 -41.25
C ASP A 84 4.05 -8.92 -42.75
N PRO A 85 5.14 -9.00 -43.54
CA PRO A 85 5.10 -8.76 -44.97
C PRO A 85 4.14 -9.71 -45.73
N ARG A 86 3.88 -10.90 -45.20
CA ARG A 86 2.99 -11.90 -45.80
C ARG A 86 1.51 -11.49 -45.71
N LEU A 87 1.17 -10.58 -44.80
CA LEU A 87 -0.19 -10.10 -44.57
C LEU A 87 -0.52 -8.80 -45.36
N ARG A 88 0.38 -8.37 -46.24
CA ARG A 88 0.17 -7.19 -47.11
C ARG A 88 -0.89 -7.47 -48.16
N TYR A 89 -1.71 -6.46 -48.47
CA TYR A 89 -2.69 -6.53 -49.55
C TYR A 89 -2.77 -5.20 -50.31
N PRO A 90 -3.10 -5.26 -51.62
CA PRO A 90 -3.21 -4.06 -52.42
C PRO A 90 -4.41 -3.23 -51.96
N ASP A 91 -4.16 -1.96 -51.67
CA ASP A 91 -5.20 -0.95 -51.39
C ASP A 91 -4.79 0.39 -52.02
N PRO A 92 -4.65 0.47 -53.36
CA PRO A 92 -4.15 1.67 -54.05
C PRO A 92 -5.07 2.89 -53.86
N GLU A 93 -6.36 2.65 -53.64
CA GLU A 93 -7.38 3.70 -53.46
C GLU A 93 -7.60 4.04 -51.97
N GLY A 94 -6.93 3.36 -51.04
CA GLY A 94 -7.07 3.61 -49.59
C GLY A 94 -8.44 3.25 -49.01
N ILE A 95 -9.24 2.45 -49.71
CA ILE A 95 -10.62 2.10 -49.36
C ILE A 95 -10.65 1.11 -48.20
N VAL A 96 -9.71 0.18 -48.16
CA VAL A 96 -9.60 -0.85 -47.12
C VAL A 96 -8.32 -0.62 -46.33
N GLN A 97 -8.28 0.44 -45.54
CA GLN A 97 -7.11 0.75 -44.70
C GLN A 97 -6.78 -0.36 -43.69
N SER A 98 -7.82 -1.08 -43.22
CA SER A 98 -7.64 -2.19 -42.30
C SER A 98 -8.75 -3.24 -42.36
N ILE A 99 -8.36 -4.47 -42.03
CA ILE A 99 -9.24 -5.63 -41.91
C ILE A 99 -9.27 -6.07 -40.43
N PRO A 100 -10.42 -6.00 -39.75
CA PRO A 100 -10.57 -6.57 -38.41
C PRO A 100 -10.62 -8.10 -38.49
N LEU A 101 -9.91 -8.77 -37.59
CA LEU A 101 -9.81 -10.22 -37.53
C LEU A 101 -10.42 -10.73 -36.21
N ASN A 102 -11.48 -11.53 -36.32
CA ASN A 102 -12.10 -12.20 -35.16
C ASN A 102 -11.41 -13.53 -34.83
N SER A 103 -10.90 -14.24 -35.84
CA SER A 103 -10.21 -15.53 -35.68
C SER A 103 -8.70 -15.35 -35.59
N ILE A 104 -8.21 -14.95 -34.42
CA ILE A 104 -6.79 -14.66 -34.18
C ILE A 104 -5.89 -15.89 -34.41
N SER A 105 -6.40 -17.11 -34.21
CA SER A 105 -5.67 -18.36 -34.42
C SER A 105 -5.20 -18.62 -35.85
N LYS A 106 -5.67 -17.84 -36.83
CA LYS A 106 -5.27 -17.97 -38.24
C LYS A 106 -4.03 -17.18 -38.62
N ILE A 107 -3.53 -16.33 -37.73
CA ILE A 107 -2.32 -15.53 -37.95
C ILE A 107 -1.28 -15.86 -36.88
N TRP A 108 -0.01 -15.64 -37.19
CA TRP A 108 1.03 -15.72 -36.17
C TRP A 108 0.82 -14.59 -35.15
N THR A 109 0.95 -14.92 -33.87
CA THR A 109 0.95 -13.97 -32.75
C THR A 109 2.16 -14.24 -31.88
N PRO A 110 2.82 -13.19 -31.34
CA PRO A 110 3.96 -13.40 -30.47
C PRO A 110 3.56 -14.06 -29.15
N ASP A 111 4.51 -14.79 -28.56
CA ASP A 111 4.34 -15.60 -27.36
C ASP A 111 4.73 -14.82 -26.10
N LEU A 112 4.11 -13.66 -25.92
CA LEU A 112 4.41 -12.80 -24.79
C LEU A 112 3.72 -13.29 -23.53
N PHE A 113 4.44 -13.29 -22.40
CA PHE A 113 3.91 -13.69 -21.10
C PHE A 113 4.39 -12.74 -20.00
N PHE A 114 3.61 -12.67 -18.92
CA PHE A 114 4.01 -12.01 -17.69
C PHE A 114 4.46 -13.08 -16.69
N ASN A 115 5.34 -12.74 -15.76
CA ASN A 115 5.61 -13.62 -14.62
C ASN A 115 4.52 -13.46 -13.55
N GLU A 116 3.28 -13.85 -13.86
CA GLU A 116 2.15 -13.70 -12.96
C GLU A 116 2.04 -14.83 -11.91
N ARG A 117 1.40 -14.54 -10.78
CA ARG A 117 0.97 -15.59 -9.84
C ARG A 117 -0.28 -16.31 -10.33
N GLU A 118 -1.24 -15.53 -10.82
CA GLU A 118 -2.47 -16.02 -11.42
C GLU A 118 -2.85 -15.08 -12.59
N GLY A 119 -3.16 -15.65 -13.75
CA GLY A 119 -3.45 -14.90 -14.97
C GLY A 119 -4.76 -15.34 -15.60
N SER A 120 -5.58 -14.38 -16.04
CA SER A 120 -6.79 -14.70 -16.79
C SER A 120 -7.11 -13.67 -17.88
N PHE A 121 -7.63 -14.18 -18.99
CA PHE A 121 -8.18 -13.34 -20.04
C PHE A 121 -9.66 -13.07 -19.80
N HIS A 122 -10.13 -11.87 -20.15
CA HIS A 122 -11.55 -11.57 -20.10
C HIS A 122 -12.32 -12.28 -21.22
N HIS A 123 -13.24 -13.16 -20.84
CA HIS A 123 -14.00 -14.03 -21.74
C HIS A 123 -15.52 -13.80 -21.67
N VAL A 124 -15.99 -12.80 -20.92
CA VAL A 124 -17.41 -12.48 -20.76
C VAL A 124 -17.75 -11.20 -21.55
N GLN A 125 -18.72 -11.19 -22.47
CA GLN A 125 -19.48 -12.29 -23.09
C GLN A 125 -18.74 -12.98 -24.26
N ARG A 126 -17.62 -12.40 -24.72
CA ARG A 126 -16.72 -12.95 -25.74
C ARG A 126 -15.26 -12.71 -25.30
N PRO A 127 -14.28 -13.46 -25.85
CA PRO A 127 -12.87 -13.16 -25.63
C PRO A 127 -12.56 -11.72 -26.06
N ASN A 128 -12.12 -10.88 -25.13
CA ASN A 128 -11.78 -9.48 -25.39
C ASN A 128 -10.38 -9.37 -26.00
N ARG A 129 -10.23 -9.97 -27.18
CA ARG A 129 -9.03 -9.92 -28.00
C ARG A 129 -9.45 -9.57 -29.42
N PHE A 130 -8.75 -8.64 -30.05
CA PHE A 130 -8.98 -8.33 -31.45
C PHE A 130 -7.65 -8.04 -32.16
N ALA A 131 -7.54 -8.51 -33.39
CA ALA A 131 -6.44 -8.16 -34.27
C ALA A 131 -6.96 -7.30 -35.42
N ARG A 132 -6.11 -6.39 -35.91
CA ARG A 132 -6.38 -5.55 -37.07
C ARG A 132 -5.17 -5.59 -37.99
N ILE A 133 -5.39 -5.97 -39.25
CA ILE A 133 -4.36 -6.06 -40.28
C ILE A 133 -4.46 -4.82 -41.15
N PHE A 134 -3.39 -4.04 -41.24
CA PHE A 134 -3.29 -2.86 -42.11
C PHE A 134 -2.76 -3.25 -43.50
N SER A 135 -3.10 -2.48 -44.53
CA SER A 135 -2.70 -2.76 -45.92
C SER A 135 -1.18 -2.87 -46.11
N ASN A 136 -0.40 -2.13 -45.30
CA ASN A 136 1.06 -2.17 -45.28
C ASN A 136 1.68 -3.40 -44.58
N GLY A 137 0.87 -4.32 -44.07
CA GLY A 137 1.32 -5.53 -43.37
C GLY A 137 1.59 -5.33 -41.88
N LYS A 138 1.36 -4.12 -41.32
CA LYS A 138 1.34 -3.95 -39.87
C LYS A 138 0.13 -4.69 -39.29
N VAL A 139 0.33 -5.36 -38.18
CA VAL A 139 -0.72 -5.99 -37.39
C VAL A 139 -0.77 -5.31 -36.04
N SER A 140 -1.96 -4.90 -35.61
CA SER A 140 -2.20 -4.47 -34.24
C SER A 140 -3.07 -5.49 -33.54
N PHE A 141 -2.50 -6.12 -32.51
CA PHE A 141 -3.21 -7.02 -31.63
C PHE A 141 -3.48 -6.30 -30.31
N ASN A 142 -4.70 -6.45 -29.80
CA ASN A 142 -5.13 -5.83 -28.57
C ASN A 142 -5.82 -6.88 -27.72
N SER A 143 -5.44 -6.98 -26.45
CA SER A 143 -6.01 -7.90 -25.49
C SER A 143 -6.32 -7.19 -24.17
N ARG A 144 -7.44 -7.54 -23.54
CA ARG A 144 -7.77 -7.09 -22.18
C ARG A 144 -7.41 -8.19 -21.19
N LEU A 145 -6.57 -7.85 -20.22
CA LEU A 145 -5.99 -8.78 -19.26
C LEU A 145 -6.42 -8.42 -17.83
N LYS A 146 -6.65 -9.44 -17.00
CA LYS A 146 -6.70 -9.31 -15.54
C LYS A 146 -5.65 -10.25 -14.96
N LEU A 147 -4.59 -9.67 -14.40
CA LEU A 147 -3.46 -10.39 -13.88
C LEU A 147 -3.31 -10.14 -12.39
N LYS A 148 -2.96 -11.17 -11.63
CA LYS A 148 -2.57 -11.07 -10.23
C LYS A 148 -1.05 -11.24 -10.15
N MET A 149 -0.38 -10.17 -9.78
CA MET A 149 1.07 -10.05 -9.81
C MET A 149 1.63 -10.07 -8.39
N TYR A 150 2.79 -10.70 -8.23
CA TYR A 150 3.56 -10.60 -6.99
C TYR A 150 4.17 -9.21 -6.87
N CYS A 151 4.10 -8.61 -5.67
CA CYS A 151 4.77 -7.36 -5.34
C CYS A 151 5.50 -7.51 -4.00
N PRO A 152 6.83 -7.59 -3.99
CA PRO A 152 7.60 -7.66 -2.75
C PRO A 152 7.55 -6.31 -2.03
N MET A 153 6.66 -6.20 -1.04
CA MET A 153 6.45 -4.96 -0.29
C MET A 153 7.39 -4.84 0.92
N ASP A 154 7.81 -3.62 1.25
CA ASP A 154 8.56 -3.29 2.46
C ASP A 154 7.71 -2.45 3.42
N PHE A 155 7.39 -3.03 4.57
CA PHE A 155 6.52 -2.45 5.60
C PHE A 155 7.30 -1.76 6.72
N LYS A 156 8.61 -1.54 6.61
CA LYS A 156 9.42 -0.89 7.66
C LYS A 156 8.81 0.44 8.12
N TYR A 157 8.32 1.24 7.18
CA TYR A 157 7.70 2.55 7.45
C TYR A 157 6.18 2.51 7.58
N PHE A 158 5.56 1.32 7.64
CA PHE A 158 4.11 1.18 7.70
C PHE A 158 3.48 1.99 8.86
N PRO A 159 2.41 2.79 8.63
CA PRO A 159 1.62 2.91 7.39
C PRO A 159 2.04 4.06 6.45
N PHE A 160 3.20 4.69 6.65
CA PHE A 160 3.70 5.84 5.88
C PHE A 160 4.56 5.42 4.68
N ASP A 161 4.42 4.17 4.25
CA ASP A 161 5.21 3.47 3.25
C ASP A 161 4.82 3.82 1.81
N ARG A 162 5.80 3.63 0.92
CA ARG A 162 5.63 3.57 -0.53
C ARG A 162 6.12 2.22 -1.02
N GLN A 163 5.34 1.60 -1.88
CA GLN A 163 5.62 0.28 -2.43
C GLN A 163 5.98 0.41 -3.90
N ILE A 164 7.03 -0.29 -4.31
CA ILE A 164 7.42 -0.39 -5.72
C ILE A 164 7.00 -1.77 -6.20
N CYS A 165 5.92 -1.83 -6.96
CA CYS A 165 5.45 -3.07 -7.56
C CYS A 165 5.92 -3.14 -9.01
N SER A 166 6.87 -4.03 -9.28
CA SER A 166 7.42 -4.25 -10.62
C SER A 166 6.91 -5.53 -11.24
N PHE A 167 6.64 -5.50 -12.54
CA PHE A 167 6.34 -6.68 -13.33
C PHE A 167 6.90 -6.55 -14.74
N GLU A 168 7.12 -7.71 -15.37
CA GLU A 168 7.89 -7.83 -16.59
C GLU A 168 7.08 -8.56 -17.65
N LEU A 169 7.25 -8.13 -18.91
CA LEU A 169 6.69 -8.75 -20.09
C LEU A 169 7.84 -9.33 -20.91
N GLU A 170 7.80 -10.63 -21.15
CA GLU A 170 8.86 -11.39 -21.79
C GLU A 170 8.33 -12.21 -22.97
N SER A 171 9.22 -12.60 -23.89
CA SER A 171 8.92 -13.68 -24.86
C SER A 171 9.24 -15.03 -24.25
N TYR A 172 8.36 -16.01 -24.45
CA TYR A 172 8.50 -17.34 -23.86
C TYR A 172 9.50 -18.24 -24.58
N GLY A 173 9.42 -18.32 -25.91
CA GLY A 173 10.18 -19.26 -26.73
C GLY A 173 11.20 -18.60 -27.67
N PHE A 174 11.08 -17.30 -27.96
CA PHE A 174 11.97 -16.62 -28.90
C PHE A 174 13.08 -15.83 -28.20
N GLU A 175 14.32 -16.05 -28.62
CA GLU A 175 15.47 -15.26 -28.17
C GLU A 175 15.45 -13.85 -28.78
N THR A 176 16.27 -12.93 -28.24
CA THR A 176 16.44 -11.56 -28.77
C THR A 176 16.88 -11.50 -30.23
N LYS A 177 17.54 -12.54 -30.75
CA LYS A 177 17.90 -12.67 -32.17
C LYS A 177 16.68 -12.91 -33.08
N ASP A 178 15.63 -13.49 -32.52
CA ASP A 178 14.41 -13.85 -33.24
C ASP A 178 13.30 -12.81 -33.04
N VAL A 179 13.13 -12.32 -31.81
CA VAL A 179 12.10 -11.37 -31.42
C VAL A 179 12.67 -10.30 -30.50
N THR A 180 12.42 -9.04 -30.84
CA THR A 180 12.81 -7.89 -29.99
C THR A 180 11.58 -7.15 -29.51
N LEU A 181 11.50 -6.91 -28.19
CA LEU A 181 10.44 -6.12 -27.58
C LEU A 181 10.90 -4.67 -27.44
N LYS A 182 10.04 -3.73 -27.83
CA LYS A 182 10.27 -2.30 -27.62
C LYS A 182 9.00 -1.61 -27.16
N TRP A 183 9.18 -0.62 -26.30
CA TRP A 183 8.11 0.31 -25.95
C TRP A 183 7.77 1.22 -27.14
N ILE A 184 6.49 1.58 -27.31
CA ILE A 184 6.11 2.65 -28.23
C ILE A 184 6.70 3.98 -27.75
N GLU A 185 7.29 4.74 -28.67
CA GLU A 185 7.88 6.05 -28.39
C GLU A 185 6.83 7.08 -27.93
N GLY A 186 7.22 7.93 -26.98
CA GLY A 186 6.40 9.04 -26.47
C GLY A 186 5.39 8.66 -25.39
N ASN A 187 4.63 7.57 -25.54
CA ASN A 187 3.60 7.19 -24.56
C ASN A 187 3.47 5.67 -24.37
N PRO A 188 4.46 5.02 -23.70
CA PRO A 188 4.50 3.57 -23.57
C PRO A 188 3.42 3.02 -22.64
N ILE A 189 3.18 3.72 -21.53
CA ILE A 189 2.19 3.35 -20.51
C ILE A 189 1.22 4.51 -20.34
N GLN A 190 -0.06 4.20 -20.45
CA GLN A 190 -1.16 5.12 -20.20
C GLN A 190 -1.95 4.61 -19.00
N VAL A 191 -2.48 5.53 -18.21
CA VAL A 191 -3.28 5.19 -17.03
C VAL A 191 -4.62 5.89 -17.12
N ASN A 192 -5.67 5.19 -16.73
CA ASN A 192 -6.99 5.79 -16.59
C ASN A 192 -6.96 6.96 -15.60
N SER A 193 -7.44 8.14 -16.01
CA SER A 193 -7.49 9.34 -15.17
C SER A 193 -8.33 9.18 -13.90
N ARG A 194 -9.26 8.22 -13.90
CA ARG A 194 -10.11 7.87 -12.75
C ARG A 194 -9.69 6.55 -12.10
N LEU A 195 -8.41 6.21 -12.17
CA LEU A 195 -7.86 5.04 -11.50
C LEU A 195 -8.13 5.14 -9.99
N HIS A 196 -8.78 4.14 -9.42
CA HIS A 196 -9.00 4.05 -7.97
C HIS A 196 -8.29 2.82 -7.43
N VAL A 197 -7.24 3.04 -6.63
CA VAL A 197 -6.53 1.96 -5.95
C VAL A 197 -6.98 1.94 -4.49
N SER A 198 -7.64 0.87 -4.05
CA SER A 198 -8.10 0.77 -2.65
C SER A 198 -6.92 0.88 -1.69
N ASN A 199 -7.01 1.77 -0.69
CA ASN A 199 -5.99 2.05 0.34
C ASN A 199 -4.64 2.62 -0.15
N TYR A 200 -4.50 2.87 -1.46
CA TYR A 200 -3.27 3.36 -2.07
C TYR A 200 -3.56 4.47 -3.08
N LEU A 201 -2.50 5.16 -3.50
CA LEU A 201 -2.50 6.09 -4.62
C LEU A 201 -1.36 5.67 -5.55
N LEU A 202 -1.63 5.56 -6.84
CA LEU A 202 -0.56 5.47 -7.83
C LEU A 202 0.11 6.85 -7.92
N GLU A 203 1.30 6.99 -7.35
CA GLU A 203 2.05 8.25 -7.30
C GLU A 203 2.86 8.46 -8.58
N ASP A 204 3.47 7.38 -9.10
CA ASP A 204 4.24 7.41 -10.34
C ASP A 204 4.30 6.02 -11.00
N PHE A 205 4.71 5.95 -12.27
CA PHE A 205 4.97 4.72 -12.99
C PHE A 205 6.10 4.88 -14.00
N VAL A 206 6.97 3.87 -14.10
CA VAL A 206 8.14 3.89 -14.97
C VAL A 206 8.09 2.71 -15.93
N ALA A 207 8.21 3.00 -17.22
CA ALA A 207 8.47 2.02 -18.26
C ALA A 207 9.98 1.90 -18.46
N GLY A 208 10.50 0.68 -18.47
CA GLY A 208 11.92 0.42 -18.64
C GLY A 208 12.20 -0.88 -19.37
N TYR A 209 13.48 -1.23 -19.45
CA TYR A 209 13.96 -2.52 -19.90
C TYR A 209 14.49 -3.27 -18.68
N CYS A 210 14.52 -4.60 -18.76
CA CYS A 210 15.01 -5.42 -17.67
C CYS A 210 16.54 -5.32 -17.59
N ASP A 211 17.10 -5.18 -16.39
CA ASP A 211 18.51 -4.86 -16.15
C ASP A 211 19.48 -5.99 -16.59
N LYS A 212 18.95 -7.21 -16.78
CA LYS A 212 19.69 -8.35 -17.29
C LYS A 212 18.89 -8.97 -18.43
N PRO A 213 19.53 -9.38 -19.54
CA PRO A 213 18.90 -10.36 -20.41
C PRO A 213 18.51 -11.55 -19.53
N THR A 214 17.33 -12.11 -19.73
CA THR A 214 16.93 -13.35 -19.05
C THR A 214 18.06 -14.38 -19.21
N LYS A 215 18.11 -15.39 -18.33
CA LYS A 215 19.14 -16.45 -18.39
C LYS A 215 19.31 -17.08 -19.80
N TYR A 216 18.29 -16.92 -20.64
CA TYR A 216 18.16 -17.47 -21.99
C TYR A 216 18.22 -16.42 -23.11
N GLY A 217 18.42 -15.13 -22.79
CA GLY A 217 18.60 -14.07 -23.79
C GLY A 217 17.30 -13.61 -24.48
N HIS A 218 16.15 -13.73 -23.83
CA HIS A 218 14.85 -13.25 -24.33
C HIS A 218 14.69 -11.73 -24.16
N GLY A 219 13.92 -11.12 -25.06
CA GLY A 219 13.55 -9.71 -24.93
C GLY A 219 12.62 -9.49 -23.73
N CYS A 220 12.84 -8.42 -22.97
CA CYS A 220 12.13 -8.15 -21.72
C CYS A 220 11.83 -6.65 -21.55
N LEU A 221 10.58 -6.34 -21.21
CA LEU A 221 10.11 -5.00 -20.86
C LEU A 221 9.71 -4.97 -19.39
N SER A 222 10.14 -3.93 -18.67
CA SER A 222 9.87 -3.76 -17.24
C SER A 222 8.88 -2.63 -17.00
N ILE A 223 7.94 -2.84 -16.08
CA ILE A 223 7.00 -1.85 -15.59
C ILE A 223 7.19 -1.73 -14.08
N LYS A 224 7.38 -0.52 -13.56
CA LYS A 224 7.45 -0.24 -12.13
C LYS A 224 6.32 0.71 -11.74
N LEU A 225 5.48 0.31 -10.79
CA LEU A 225 4.40 1.13 -10.24
C LEU A 225 4.79 1.60 -8.84
N LEU A 226 4.78 2.91 -8.61
CA LEU A 226 5.00 3.50 -7.29
C LEU A 226 3.66 3.74 -6.61
N LEU A 227 3.34 2.88 -5.64
CA LEU A 227 2.09 2.92 -4.88
C LEU A 227 2.34 3.55 -3.50
N LYS A 228 1.62 4.63 -3.19
CA LYS A 228 1.68 5.33 -1.91
C LYS A 228 0.49 4.96 -1.04
N ARG A 229 0.73 4.47 0.17
CA ARG A 229 -0.35 4.10 1.08
C ARG A 229 -1.11 5.32 1.60
N GLN A 230 -2.43 5.19 1.67
CA GLN A 230 -3.31 6.14 2.34
C GLN A 230 -3.40 5.81 3.84
N TYR A 231 -2.69 6.57 4.68
CA TYR A 231 -2.55 6.28 6.11
C TYR A 231 -3.64 6.89 7.00
N GLY A 232 -4.58 7.67 6.45
CA GLY A 232 -5.60 8.41 7.22
C GLY A 232 -6.50 7.52 8.08
N TYR A 233 -6.81 6.31 7.61
CA TYR A 233 -7.53 5.30 8.39
C TYR A 233 -6.75 4.91 9.66
N TYR A 234 -5.45 4.62 9.55
CA TYR A 234 -4.62 4.25 10.70
C TYR A 234 -4.46 5.41 11.69
N LEU A 235 -4.40 6.67 11.22
CA LEU A 235 -4.38 7.83 12.11
C LEU A 235 -5.58 7.88 13.03
N THR A 236 -6.78 7.72 12.47
CA THR A 236 -8.03 7.85 13.22
C THR A 236 -8.33 6.61 14.07
N GLN A 237 -7.93 5.42 13.64
CA GLN A 237 -8.22 4.17 14.34
C GLN A 237 -7.16 3.75 15.38
N ILE A 238 -5.89 4.17 15.20
CA ILE A 238 -4.79 3.73 16.07
C ILE A 238 -4.10 4.91 16.73
N PHE A 239 -3.55 5.84 15.95
CA PHE A 239 -2.71 6.91 16.52
C PHE A 239 -3.49 7.82 17.47
N VAL A 240 -4.65 8.34 17.04
CA VAL A 240 -5.49 9.25 17.86
C VAL A 240 -6.02 8.58 19.14
N PRO A 241 -6.61 7.36 19.10
CA PRO A 241 -7.03 6.67 20.32
C PRO A 241 -5.89 6.39 21.29
N PHE A 242 -4.70 6.02 20.80
CA PHE A 242 -3.55 5.72 21.66
C PHE A 242 -3.00 6.98 22.35
N VAL A 243 -2.93 8.12 21.63
CA VAL A 243 -2.63 9.42 22.23
C VAL A 243 -3.62 9.75 23.34
N THR A 244 -4.91 9.52 23.09
CA THR A 244 -5.98 9.81 24.04
C THR A 244 -5.86 8.93 25.29
N ILE A 245 -5.61 7.63 25.13
CA ILE A 245 -5.40 6.68 26.23
C ILE A 245 -4.19 7.09 27.08
N VAL A 246 -3.06 7.45 26.45
CA VAL A 246 -1.87 7.93 27.17
C VAL A 246 -2.18 9.22 27.93
N ALA A 247 -2.89 10.17 27.32
CA ALA A 247 -3.28 11.42 28.00
C ALA A 247 -4.22 11.18 29.19
N VAL A 248 -5.21 10.29 29.04
CA VAL A 248 -6.14 9.91 30.11
C VAL A 248 -5.40 9.19 31.25
N SER A 249 -4.36 8.41 30.95
CA SER A 249 -3.54 7.75 31.98
C SER A 249 -2.90 8.75 32.94
N TRP A 250 -2.59 9.97 32.49
CA TRP A 250 -2.02 11.02 33.32
C TRP A 250 -2.99 11.56 34.36
N LEU A 251 -4.30 11.42 34.17
CA LEU A 251 -5.30 11.81 35.17
C LEU A 251 -5.08 11.06 36.50
N SER A 252 -4.54 9.84 36.45
CA SER A 252 -4.18 9.07 37.65
C SER A 252 -3.16 9.78 38.56
N LEU A 253 -2.29 10.63 38.00
CA LEU A 253 -1.27 11.41 38.71
C LEU A 253 -1.86 12.60 39.46
N TRP A 254 -3.05 13.05 39.05
CA TRP A 254 -3.77 14.17 39.65
C TRP A 254 -4.75 13.73 40.73
N LEU A 255 -5.18 12.47 40.70
CA LEU A 255 -6.01 11.89 41.76
C LEU A 255 -5.28 11.90 43.11
N ASP A 256 -6.00 11.77 44.22
CA ASP A 256 -5.38 11.65 45.54
C ASP A 256 -4.71 10.26 45.71
N ALA A 257 -3.55 10.20 46.37
CA ALA A 257 -2.84 8.95 46.66
C ALA A 257 -3.66 7.99 47.55
N ARG A 258 -4.68 8.52 48.25
CA ARG A 258 -5.63 7.73 49.04
C ARG A 258 -6.65 6.98 48.18
N ALA A 259 -6.91 7.42 46.95
CA ALA A 259 -7.88 6.82 46.03
C ALA A 259 -7.28 5.61 45.28
N VAL A 260 -6.80 4.62 46.03
CA VAL A 260 -6.04 3.45 45.50
C VAL A 260 -6.84 2.69 44.45
N ILE A 261 -8.12 2.40 44.73
CA ILE A 261 -8.98 1.61 43.83
C ILE A 261 -9.21 2.35 42.53
N LEU A 262 -9.49 3.66 42.58
CA LEU A 262 -9.77 4.47 41.40
C LEU A 262 -8.55 4.61 40.48
N ARG A 263 -7.37 4.85 41.05
CA ARG A 263 -6.12 4.91 40.27
C ARG A 263 -5.80 3.56 39.61
N LEU A 264 -5.91 2.47 40.38
CA LEU A 264 -5.66 1.11 39.90
C LEU A 264 -6.63 0.72 38.77
N SER A 265 -7.93 0.93 38.98
CA SER A 265 -8.95 0.57 37.99
C SER A 265 -8.79 1.34 36.69
N LEU A 266 -8.54 2.66 36.77
CA LEU A 266 -8.31 3.50 35.58
C LEU A 266 -7.15 2.96 34.75
N ILE A 267 -5.98 2.70 35.36
CA ILE A 267 -4.80 2.27 34.60
C ILE A 267 -4.99 0.86 34.01
N VAL A 268 -5.56 -0.07 34.76
CA VAL A 268 -5.81 -1.44 34.28
C VAL A 268 -6.81 -1.45 33.13
N ILE A 269 -7.89 -0.65 33.21
CA ILE A 269 -8.88 -0.53 32.14
C ILE A 269 -8.24 0.07 30.87
N LEU A 270 -7.40 1.09 31.01
CA LEU A 270 -6.71 1.69 29.87
C LEU A 270 -5.74 0.72 29.19
N LEU A 271 -4.96 -0.05 29.97
CA LEU A 271 -4.09 -1.10 29.43
C LEU A 271 -4.90 -2.18 28.70
N PHE A 272 -5.99 -2.63 29.30
CA PHE A 272 -6.89 -3.61 28.68
C PHE A 272 -7.48 -3.08 27.37
N MET A 273 -7.97 -1.84 27.35
CA MET A 273 -8.51 -1.19 26.15
C MET A 273 -7.46 -1.10 25.05
N MET A 274 -6.23 -0.76 25.40
CA MET A 274 -5.12 -0.66 24.44
C MET A 274 -4.75 -2.01 23.83
N ILE A 275 -4.74 -3.07 24.64
CA ILE A 275 -4.55 -4.45 24.19
C ILE A 275 -5.69 -4.87 23.26
N MET A 276 -6.94 -4.57 23.61
CA MET A 276 -8.12 -4.91 22.81
C MET A 276 -8.11 -4.20 21.44
N ILE A 277 -7.74 -2.92 21.39
CA ILE A 277 -7.60 -2.20 20.11
C ILE A 277 -6.50 -2.86 19.26
N ASN A 278 -5.35 -3.20 19.84
CA ASN A 278 -4.27 -3.86 19.10
C ASN A 278 -4.71 -5.21 18.52
N PHE A 279 -5.42 -6.04 19.31
CA PHE A 279 -5.99 -7.30 18.82
C PHE A 279 -7.02 -7.09 17.72
N GLY A 280 -7.86 -6.05 17.83
CA GLY A 280 -8.85 -5.71 16.78
C GLY A 280 -8.20 -5.28 15.46
N MET A 281 -7.02 -4.66 15.52
CA MET A 281 -6.31 -4.15 14.33
C MET A 281 -5.34 -5.16 13.71
N GLN A 282 -4.90 -6.18 14.45
CA GLN A 282 -3.97 -7.21 13.95
C GLN A 282 -4.34 -7.81 12.59
N PRO A 283 -5.61 -8.17 12.30
CA PRO A 283 -5.99 -8.70 11.00
C PRO A 283 -5.78 -7.74 9.83
N LEU A 284 -5.64 -6.44 10.10
CA LEU A 284 -5.44 -5.39 9.09
C LEU A 284 -3.95 -5.06 8.88
N LEU A 285 -3.07 -5.54 9.76
CA LEU A 285 -1.63 -5.30 9.67
C LEU A 285 -0.96 -6.38 8.83
N PRO A 286 0.01 -6.03 7.98
CA PRO A 286 0.80 -7.02 7.28
C PRO A 286 1.67 -7.83 8.25
N PRO A 287 1.74 -9.16 8.08
CA PRO A 287 2.72 -9.97 8.78
C PRO A 287 4.12 -9.65 8.26
N SER A 288 5.02 -9.28 9.18
CA SER A 288 6.44 -9.03 8.89
C SER A 288 7.29 -9.62 10.00
N SER A 289 8.45 -10.17 9.66
CA SER A 289 9.42 -10.67 10.65
C SER A 289 10.21 -9.55 11.33
N TYR A 290 10.24 -8.37 10.72
CA TYR A 290 10.89 -7.17 11.23
C TYR A 290 9.90 -6.19 11.86
N THR A 291 10.43 -5.30 12.69
CA THR A 291 9.68 -4.25 13.39
C THR A 291 9.26 -3.14 12.44
N LYS A 292 7.98 -2.76 12.50
CA LYS A 292 7.38 -1.68 11.73
C LYS A 292 7.29 -0.40 12.56
N ALA A 293 7.15 0.76 11.92
CA ALA A 293 6.94 2.03 12.62
C ALA A 293 5.75 1.99 13.58
N ILE A 294 4.64 1.36 13.17
CA ILE A 294 3.47 1.18 14.02
C ILE A 294 3.73 0.31 15.26
N ASP A 295 4.60 -0.71 15.16
CA ASP A 295 4.93 -1.58 16.28
C ASP A 295 5.68 -0.78 17.37
N ILE A 296 6.58 0.12 16.95
CA ILE A 296 7.32 1.03 17.84
C ILE A 296 6.36 2.00 18.53
N TRP A 297 5.42 2.58 17.78
CA TRP A 297 4.40 3.47 18.34
C TRP A 297 3.57 2.78 19.43
N ILE A 298 3.03 1.60 19.11
CA ILE A 298 2.23 0.80 20.05
C ILE A 298 3.05 0.45 21.28
N ALA A 299 4.28 -0.04 21.10
CA ALA A 299 5.16 -0.42 22.21
C ALA A 299 5.48 0.75 23.15
N VAL A 300 5.80 1.93 22.61
CA VAL A 300 6.10 3.12 23.43
C VAL A 300 4.86 3.60 24.18
N CYS A 301 3.71 3.65 23.54
CA CYS A 301 2.47 4.03 24.23
C CYS A 301 2.14 3.03 25.36
N ILE A 302 2.32 1.71 25.15
CA ILE A 302 2.08 0.70 26.19
C ILE A 302 3.06 0.91 27.34
N ALA A 303 4.34 1.14 27.03
CA ALA A 303 5.37 1.38 28.03
C ALA A 303 5.09 2.63 28.87
N LEU A 304 4.54 3.69 28.28
CA LEU A 304 4.18 4.91 29.01
C LEU A 304 2.98 4.70 29.95
N VAL A 305 1.92 4.02 29.50
CA VAL A 305 0.79 3.69 30.38
C VAL A 305 1.28 2.75 31.50
N PHE A 306 2.12 1.77 31.18
CA PHE A 306 2.72 0.88 32.19
C PHE A 306 3.65 1.64 33.15
N ALA A 307 4.37 2.66 32.70
CA ALA A 307 5.15 3.53 33.59
C ALA A 307 4.26 4.27 34.60
N THR A 308 3.05 4.72 34.21
CA THR A 308 2.08 5.29 35.18
C THR A 308 1.63 4.25 36.21
N PHE A 309 1.52 2.98 35.83
CA PHE A 309 1.21 1.89 36.75
C PHE A 309 2.32 1.67 37.79
N LEU A 310 3.57 1.60 37.34
CA LEU A 310 4.74 1.48 38.22
C LEU A 310 4.88 2.69 39.16
N GLN A 311 4.65 3.88 38.63
CA GLN A 311 4.64 5.12 39.39
C GLN A 311 3.59 5.07 40.51
N PHE A 312 2.37 4.62 40.19
CA PHE A 312 1.31 4.44 41.17
C PHE A 312 1.70 3.45 42.28
N ILE A 313 2.29 2.30 41.93
CA ILE A 313 2.76 1.30 42.90
C ILE A 313 3.80 1.94 43.84
N LEU A 314 4.78 2.65 43.28
CA LEU A 314 5.85 3.31 44.04
C LEU A 314 5.28 4.34 45.02
N VAL A 315 4.40 5.23 44.54
CA VAL A 315 3.79 6.29 45.37
C VAL A 315 2.90 5.72 46.46
N ASN A 316 2.11 4.68 46.17
CA ASN A 316 1.28 4.01 47.17
C ASN A 316 2.13 3.32 48.24
N GLN A 317 3.25 2.67 47.87
CA GLN A 317 4.18 2.07 48.84
C GLN A 317 4.84 3.12 49.73
N LEU A 318 5.33 4.22 49.16
CA LEU A 318 5.94 5.31 49.90
C LEU A 318 4.93 6.00 50.82
N ALA A 319 3.74 6.32 50.32
CA ALA A 319 2.67 6.91 51.12
C ALA A 319 2.27 6.01 52.30
N ARG A 320 2.24 4.67 52.11
CA ARG A 320 2.00 3.71 53.21
C ARG A 320 3.15 3.67 54.23
N ARG A 321 4.40 3.75 53.78
CA ARG A 321 5.58 3.82 54.68
C ARG A 321 5.58 5.10 55.50
N GLU A 322 5.37 6.25 54.86
CA GLU A 322 5.27 7.56 55.50
C GLU A 322 4.11 7.61 56.52
N ARG A 323 2.94 7.05 56.18
CA ARG A 323 1.81 6.96 57.11
C ARG A 323 2.14 6.10 58.34
N ARG A 324 2.81 4.95 58.14
CA ARG A 324 3.24 4.07 59.25
C ARG A 324 4.26 4.76 60.16
N ALA A 325 5.23 5.47 59.59
CA ALA A 325 6.23 6.24 60.35
C ALA A 325 5.57 7.32 61.22
N ARG A 326 4.64 8.11 60.65
CA ARG A 326 3.87 9.14 61.40
C ARG A 326 3.04 8.55 62.53
N ILE A 327 2.42 7.38 62.32
CA ILE A 327 1.65 6.68 63.37
C ILE A 327 2.60 6.24 64.50
N SER A 328 3.75 5.65 64.18
CA SER A 328 4.75 5.22 65.17
C SER A 328 5.27 6.39 66.03
N GLU A 329 5.62 7.52 65.38
CA GLU A 329 6.08 8.73 66.06
C GLU A 329 5.01 9.33 66.99
N ASN A 330 3.74 9.31 66.56
CA ASN A 330 2.61 9.74 67.39
C ASN A 330 2.39 8.83 68.62
N HIS A 331 2.62 7.52 68.50
CA HIS A 331 2.53 6.60 69.64
C HIS A 331 3.70 6.80 70.63
N LEU A 332 4.92 6.97 70.13
CA LEU A 332 6.11 7.24 70.95
C LEU A 332 5.98 8.56 71.72
N THR A 333 5.52 9.62 71.07
CA THR A 333 5.30 10.93 71.73
C THR A 333 4.15 10.87 72.73
N LYS A 334 3.08 10.10 72.48
CA LYS A 334 1.96 9.96 73.44
C LYS A 334 2.37 9.17 74.69
N ASN A 335 3.17 8.11 74.54
CA ASN A 335 3.66 7.32 75.67
C ASN A 335 4.77 8.04 76.46
N GLY A 336 5.64 8.81 75.81
CA GLY A 336 6.66 9.63 76.48
C GLY A 336 6.08 10.78 77.31
N VAL A 337 5.00 11.41 76.86
CA VAL A 337 4.27 12.45 77.61
C VAL A 337 3.58 11.87 78.86
N ALA A 338 3.12 10.62 78.81
CA ALA A 338 2.51 9.95 79.97
C ALA A 338 3.53 9.59 81.07
N ALA A 339 4.84 9.57 80.76
CA ALA A 339 5.90 9.17 81.69
C ALA A 339 6.71 10.34 82.29
N SER A 340 6.52 11.58 81.82
CA SER A 340 7.30 12.75 82.28
C SER A 340 6.39 13.89 82.71
N GLY A 341 6.48 14.29 83.99
CA GLY A 341 5.61 15.27 84.65
C GLY A 341 5.81 16.74 84.27
N ASP A 342 6.66 17.07 83.28
CA ASP A 342 6.96 18.46 82.88
C ASP A 342 6.20 18.88 81.60
N ILE A 343 4.92 19.18 81.78
CA ILE A 343 3.93 19.40 80.71
C ILE A 343 4.27 20.62 79.80
N LYS A 344 4.88 21.69 80.33
CA LYS A 344 5.08 22.95 79.58
C LYS A 344 6.21 22.89 78.54
N ASN A 345 7.35 22.29 78.86
CA ASN A 345 8.49 22.21 77.95
C ASN A 345 8.27 21.16 76.86
N ILE A 346 7.58 20.06 77.18
CA ILE A 346 7.22 19.01 76.23
C ILE A 346 6.23 19.53 75.18
N PHE A 347 5.24 20.33 75.57
CA PHE A 347 4.28 20.92 74.62
C PHE A 347 4.98 21.84 73.60
N LYS A 348 5.95 22.64 74.06
CA LYS A 348 6.72 23.55 73.21
C LYS A 348 7.59 22.80 72.19
N VAL A 349 8.26 21.73 72.62
CA VAL A 349 9.08 20.86 71.74
C VAL A 349 8.20 20.08 70.75
N LYS A 350 7.03 19.57 71.19
CA LYS A 350 6.07 18.87 70.33
C LYS A 350 5.49 19.80 69.25
N THR A 351 5.21 21.05 69.59
CA THR A 351 4.72 22.06 68.64
C THR A 351 5.77 22.40 67.56
N ILE A 352 7.06 22.38 67.92
CA ILE A 352 8.17 22.64 67.00
C ILE A 352 8.42 21.43 66.09
N LEU A 353 8.40 20.21 66.64
CA LEU A 353 8.51 18.96 65.88
C LEU A 353 7.32 18.75 64.92
N GLU A 354 6.09 19.02 65.34
CA GLU A 354 4.92 19.02 64.46
C GLU A 354 5.03 20.07 63.35
N LYS A 355 5.56 21.26 63.66
CA LYS A 355 5.84 22.29 62.64
C LYS A 355 6.87 21.81 61.62
N CYS A 356 7.96 21.16 62.04
CA CYS A 356 8.99 20.63 61.14
C CYS A 356 8.52 19.40 60.33
N ALA A 357 7.77 18.48 60.94
CA ALA A 357 7.18 17.32 60.27
C ALA A 357 6.09 17.69 59.25
N ASN A 358 5.39 18.81 59.50
CA ASN A 358 4.44 19.39 58.55
C ASN A 358 5.10 20.24 57.45
N HIS A 359 6.37 20.64 57.63
CA HIS A 359 7.11 21.46 56.66
C HIS A 359 7.83 20.62 55.58
N CYS A 360 8.17 19.37 55.86
CA CYS A 360 8.72 18.47 54.85
C CYS A 360 7.60 17.88 53.98
N ILE A 361 7.52 18.35 52.73
CA ILE A 361 6.67 17.74 51.69
C ILE A 361 7.06 16.25 51.59
N PRO A 362 6.11 15.31 51.80
CA PRO A 362 6.40 13.88 51.73
C PRO A 362 6.97 13.51 50.36
N LEU A 363 7.91 12.56 50.35
CA LEU A 363 8.61 12.09 49.14
C LEU A 363 7.61 11.55 48.12
N SER A 364 6.54 10.89 48.59
CA SER A 364 5.41 10.43 47.76
C SER A 364 4.78 11.55 46.91
N LYS A 365 4.57 12.74 47.50
CA LYS A 365 4.02 13.91 46.79
C LYS A 365 5.02 14.55 45.84
N LYS A 366 6.32 14.55 46.18
CA LYS A 366 7.37 15.05 45.27
C LYS A 366 7.45 14.22 43.99
N ILE A 367 7.33 12.90 44.10
CA ILE A 367 7.33 11.98 42.96
C ILE A 367 6.09 12.19 42.09
N ASP A 368 4.90 12.32 42.68
CA ASP A 368 3.66 12.66 41.93
C ASP A 368 3.84 13.99 41.16
N PHE A 369 4.38 15.02 41.80
CA PHE A 369 4.61 16.32 41.16
C PHE A 369 5.61 16.25 40.00
N LEU A 370 6.73 15.55 40.17
CA LEU A 370 7.72 15.36 39.10
C LEU A 370 7.13 14.57 37.93
N SER A 371 6.37 13.51 38.22
CA SER A 371 5.78 12.64 37.20
C SER A 371 4.76 13.36 36.32
N ARG A 372 4.04 14.37 36.88
CA ARG A 372 3.10 15.22 36.13
C ARG A 372 3.74 16.04 35.02
N VAL A 373 5.03 16.36 35.15
CA VAL A 373 5.77 17.11 34.12
C VAL A 373 6.56 16.15 33.24
N LEU A 374 7.21 15.15 33.83
CA LEU A 374 8.11 14.24 33.12
C LEU A 374 7.37 13.42 32.04
N PHE A 375 6.22 12.83 32.36
CA PHE A 375 5.52 11.95 31.40
C PHE A 375 4.97 12.71 30.18
N PRO A 376 4.28 13.87 30.33
CA PRO A 376 3.86 14.64 29.16
C PRO A 376 5.03 15.14 28.33
N VAL A 377 6.11 15.64 28.97
CA VAL A 377 7.30 16.13 28.24
C VAL A 377 7.97 15.00 27.47
N ALA A 378 8.16 13.83 28.08
CA ALA A 378 8.72 12.66 27.40
C ALA A 378 7.85 12.23 26.21
N PHE A 379 6.52 12.26 26.35
CA PHE A 379 5.61 11.91 25.27
C PHE A 379 5.63 12.92 24.12
N VAL A 380 5.71 14.22 24.42
CA VAL A 380 5.85 15.26 23.39
C VAL A 380 7.16 15.10 22.63
N ILE A 381 8.28 14.89 23.33
CA ILE A 381 9.58 14.63 22.71
C ILE A 381 9.50 13.39 21.80
N PHE A 382 8.91 12.31 22.29
CA PHE A 382 8.70 11.10 21.50
C PHE A 382 7.88 11.38 20.23
N ASN A 383 6.77 12.11 20.34
CA ASN A 383 5.95 12.49 19.18
C ASN A 383 6.76 13.29 18.15
N CYS A 384 7.50 14.31 18.60
CA CYS A 384 8.34 15.10 17.71
C CYS A 384 9.36 14.23 16.97
N ILE A 385 10.04 13.32 17.68
CA ILE A 385 11.03 12.40 17.08
C ILE A 385 10.36 11.42 16.12
N PHE A 386 9.26 10.81 16.53
CA PHE A 386 8.55 9.79 15.75
C PHE A 386 8.01 10.36 14.44
N TRP A 387 7.24 11.45 14.52
CA TRP A 387 6.67 12.05 13.32
C TRP A 387 7.75 12.60 12.40
N PHE A 388 8.81 13.19 12.93
CA PHE A 388 9.92 13.66 12.09
C PHE A 388 10.65 12.52 11.38
N THR A 389 10.98 11.42 12.08
CA THR A 389 11.70 10.30 11.47
C THR A 389 10.85 9.55 10.46
N TYR A 390 9.60 9.21 10.77
CA TYR A 390 8.77 8.38 9.89
C TYR A 390 8.04 9.16 8.78
N ILE A 391 7.78 10.47 8.96
CA ILE A 391 7.25 11.30 7.85
C ILE A 391 8.37 11.77 6.92
N LYS A 392 9.56 12.12 7.42
CA LYS A 392 10.66 12.60 6.55
C LYS A 392 11.46 11.45 5.94
N GLY A 393 11.69 10.38 6.70
CA GLY A 393 12.44 9.21 6.24
C GLY A 393 11.76 8.40 5.13
N ARG A 394 10.53 8.75 4.75
CA ARG A 394 9.81 8.14 3.62
C ARG A 394 10.27 8.65 2.24
N ASP A 395 10.90 9.83 2.19
CA ASP A 395 11.28 10.53 0.95
C ASP A 395 12.77 10.31 0.60
N SER A 396 13.47 9.54 1.42
CA SER A 396 14.88 9.13 1.31
C SER A 396 14.98 7.62 1.19
#